data_AF-A0A924ZFX9-F1
#
_entry.id   AF-A0A924ZFX9-F1
#
_cell.length_a   1.000
_cell.length_b   1.000
_cell.length_c   1.000
_cell.angle_alpha   90.00
_cell.angle_beta   90.00
_cell.angle_gamma   90.00
#
_symmetry.space_group_name_H-M   'P 1'
#
loop_
_entity.id
_entity.type
_entity.pdbx_description
1 polymer ?
#
loop_
_entity_poly.entity_id
_entity_poly.type
_entity_poly.pdbx_seq_one_letter_code
_entity_poly.pdbx_strand_id
1 'polypeptide(L)'
;EHDCFSDNTHNSFYYDGLGIQNVYLGHYTRTDGTVITGPALSDLVAAADPAVDAQLKSELAATMAALTALKARADTGMAYDQMIAPGNAEGGALIMGTVDALVTQTASIQRAMGALGLAAAGFEGSDSLDNPTAVFQ
;
A
#
# COMPACT_ATOMS: atom_id res chain seq x y z
N GLU A 1 -10.56 1.78 -10.99
CA GLU A 1 -9.80 0.65 -11.56
C GLU A 1 -8.63 1.21 -12.36
N HIS A 2 -7.50 0.50 -12.37
CA HIS A 2 -6.30 0.79 -13.17
C HIS A 2 -5.93 -0.44 -14.01
N ASP A 3 -5.21 -0.29 -15.13
CA ASP A 3 -4.77 -1.41 -15.97
C ASP A 3 -5.90 -2.34 -16.48
N CYS A 4 -7.10 -1.80 -16.71
CA CYS A 4 -8.28 -2.56 -17.10
C CYS A 4 -8.16 -3.25 -18.47
N PHE A 5 -7.32 -2.75 -19.39
CA PHE A 5 -7.12 -3.41 -20.69
C PHE A 5 -6.31 -4.70 -20.61
N SER A 6 -5.59 -4.93 -19.52
CA SER A 6 -4.73 -6.10 -19.32
C SER A 6 -5.19 -6.97 -18.14
N ASP A 7 -6.35 -6.67 -17.54
CA ASP A 7 -6.88 -7.31 -16.33
C ASP A 7 -5.86 -7.37 -15.16
N ASN A 8 -4.98 -6.36 -15.07
CA ASN A 8 -3.79 -6.43 -14.23
C ASN A 8 -3.87 -5.60 -12.93
N THR A 9 -5.01 -4.97 -12.64
CA THR A 9 -5.21 -4.06 -11.48
C THR A 9 -4.72 -4.65 -10.16
N HIS A 10 -5.04 -5.93 -9.93
CA HIS A 10 -4.72 -6.64 -8.70
C HIS A 10 -3.20 -6.83 -8.52
N ASN A 11 -2.45 -6.98 -9.62
CA ASN A 11 -1.00 -7.06 -9.57
C ASN A 11 -0.40 -5.69 -9.28
N SER A 12 -0.92 -4.62 -9.90
CA SER A 12 -0.45 -3.25 -9.66
C SER A 12 -0.61 -2.89 -8.18
N PHE A 13 -1.78 -3.10 -7.60
CA PHE A 13 -2.00 -2.88 -6.16
C PHE A 13 -1.09 -3.74 -5.27
N TYR A 14 -0.93 -5.03 -5.62
CA TYR A 14 -0.05 -5.92 -4.86
C TYR A 14 1.40 -5.44 -4.84
N TYR A 15 1.94 -5.10 -6.01
CA TYR A 15 3.34 -4.69 -6.14
C TYR A 15 3.61 -3.27 -5.63
N ASP A 16 2.63 -2.37 -5.68
CA ASP A 16 2.69 -1.07 -5.01
C ASP A 16 2.81 -1.24 -3.49
N GLY A 17 1.93 -2.06 -2.90
CA GLY A 17 1.99 -2.38 -1.46
C GLY A 17 3.29 -3.06 -1.05
N LEU A 18 3.77 -4.02 -1.87
CA LEU A 18 5.06 -4.67 -1.66
C LEU A 18 6.21 -3.67 -1.71
N GLY A 19 6.17 -2.71 -2.63
CA GLY A 19 7.14 -1.62 -2.72
C GLY A 19 7.21 -0.80 -1.43
N ILE A 20 6.07 -0.43 -0.86
CA ILE A 20 5.99 0.30 0.42
C ILE A 20 6.64 -0.51 1.55
N GLN A 21 6.30 -1.80 1.67
CA GLN A 21 6.87 -2.68 2.70
C GLN A 21 8.39 -2.83 2.53
N ASN A 22 8.87 -3.04 1.31
CA ASN A 22 10.30 -3.22 1.03
C ASN A 22 11.11 -1.98 1.41
N VAL A 23 10.62 -0.78 1.10
CA VAL A 23 11.28 0.49 1.47
C VAL A 23 11.29 0.67 2.99
N TYR A 24 10.18 0.40 3.66
CA TYR A 24 10.11 0.56 5.11
C TYR A 24 11.05 -0.39 5.85
N LEU A 25 11.12 -1.65 5.41
CA LEU A 25 11.94 -2.70 6.02
C LEU A 25 13.38 -2.75 5.51
N GLY A 26 13.74 -1.98 4.48
CA GLY A 26 15.07 -2.01 3.87
C GLY A 26 15.43 -3.37 3.27
N HIS A 27 14.43 -4.14 2.79
CA HIS A 27 14.60 -5.51 2.31
C HIS A 27 13.86 -5.71 0.98
N TYR A 28 14.54 -6.23 -0.03
CA TYR A 28 13.95 -6.53 -1.34
C TYR A 28 14.42 -7.90 -1.85
N THR A 29 13.47 -8.75 -2.26
CA THR A 29 13.77 -10.01 -2.94
C THR A 29 13.66 -9.79 -4.45
N ARG A 30 14.76 -9.98 -5.17
CA ARG A 30 14.80 -9.93 -6.64
C ARG A 30 14.01 -11.08 -7.25
N THR A 31 13.72 -10.96 -8.55
CA THR A 31 13.06 -12.02 -9.34
C THR A 31 13.85 -13.32 -9.44
N ASP A 32 15.18 -13.27 -9.27
CA ASP A 32 16.06 -14.44 -9.20
C ASP A 32 16.14 -15.07 -7.78
N GLY A 33 15.38 -14.53 -6.82
CA GLY A 33 15.36 -14.97 -5.42
C GLY A 33 16.49 -14.38 -4.56
N THR A 34 17.41 -13.62 -5.13
CA THR A 34 18.46 -12.96 -4.33
C THR A 34 17.86 -11.86 -3.47
N VAL A 35 18.30 -11.80 -2.21
CA VAL A 35 17.84 -10.79 -1.26
C VAL A 35 18.83 -9.63 -1.22
N ILE A 36 18.31 -8.41 -1.32
CA ILE A 36 19.03 -7.16 -1.05
C ILE A 36 18.54 -6.63 0.30
N THR A 37 19.46 -6.34 1.20
CA THR A 37 19.18 -5.66 2.47
C THR A 37 20.02 -4.39 2.61
N GLY A 38 19.48 -3.37 3.28
CA GLY A 38 20.19 -2.14 3.60
C GLY A 38 19.59 -1.45 4.83
N PRO A 39 20.03 -0.21 5.14
CA PRO A 39 19.42 0.57 6.21
C PRO A 39 17.90 0.72 6.02
N ALA A 40 17.15 0.48 7.08
CA ALA A 40 15.68 0.51 7.05
C ALA A 40 15.12 1.80 7.66
N LEU A 41 13.98 2.28 7.15
CA LEU A 41 13.22 3.32 7.84
C LEU A 41 12.69 2.81 9.18
N SER A 42 12.37 1.51 9.27
CA SER A 42 12.01 0.83 10.50
C SER A 42 13.03 1.06 11.62
N ASP A 43 14.33 1.05 11.33
CA ASP A 43 15.37 1.30 12.35
C ASP A 43 15.31 2.72 12.90
N LEU A 44 15.07 3.72 12.04
CA LEU A 44 14.92 5.12 12.43
C LEU A 44 13.66 5.34 13.27
N VAL A 45 12.55 4.75 12.85
CA VAL A 45 11.28 4.84 13.58
C VAL A 45 11.39 4.12 14.91
N ALA A 46 12.01 2.94 14.98
CA ALA A 46 12.21 2.20 16.22
C ALA A 46 13.08 2.95 17.23
N ALA A 47 14.09 3.68 16.75
CA ALA A 47 14.93 4.54 17.58
C ALA A 47 14.17 5.75 18.14
N ALA A 48 13.20 6.29 17.40
CA ALA A 48 12.40 7.44 17.81
C ALA A 48 11.19 7.04 18.68
N ASP A 49 10.44 6.02 18.26
CA ASP A 49 9.28 5.46 18.93
C ASP A 49 9.11 3.96 18.55
N PRO A 50 9.55 3.03 19.41
CA PRO A 50 9.48 1.59 19.13
C PRO A 50 8.05 1.04 19.07
N ALA A 51 7.08 1.70 19.72
CA ALA A 51 5.69 1.27 19.66
C ALA A 51 5.06 1.59 18.30
N VAL A 52 5.40 2.76 17.73
CA VAL A 52 4.98 3.12 16.37
C VAL A 52 5.60 2.20 15.33
N ASP A 53 6.89 1.87 15.43
CA ASP A 53 7.54 0.92 14.51
C ASP A 53 6.88 -0.48 14.57
N ALA A 54 6.67 -1.01 15.77
CA ALA A 54 6.02 -2.31 15.94
C ALA A 54 4.61 -2.33 15.34
N GLN A 55 3.83 -1.26 15.56
CA GLN A 55 2.50 -1.13 14.99
C GLN A 55 2.53 -1.06 13.45
N LEU A 56 3.38 -0.20 12.89
CA LEU A 56 3.47 -0.03 11.44
C LEU A 56 3.94 -1.32 10.74
N LYS A 57 4.88 -2.07 11.31
CA LYS A 57 5.26 -3.40 10.78
C LYS A 57 4.08 -4.37 10.76
N SER A 58 3.28 -4.40 11.82
CA SER A 58 2.09 -5.25 11.88
C SER A 58 1.07 -4.86 10.82
N GLU A 59 0.85 -3.56 10.62
CA GLU A 59 -0.11 -3.05 9.64
C GLU A 59 0.38 -3.25 8.19
N LEU A 60 1.67 -3.09 7.92
CA LEU A 60 2.27 -3.46 6.62
C LEU A 60 2.05 -4.94 6.32
N ALA A 61 2.23 -5.83 7.30
CA ALA A 61 1.96 -7.26 7.13
C ALA A 61 0.47 -7.53 6.88
N ALA A 62 -0.44 -6.84 7.58
CA ALA A 62 -1.88 -6.95 7.37
C ALA A 62 -2.30 -6.47 5.97
N THR A 63 -1.76 -5.34 5.50
CA THR A 63 -1.96 -4.84 4.14
C THR A 63 -1.51 -5.84 3.10
N MET A 64 -0.31 -6.43 3.27
CA MET A 64 0.18 -7.45 2.34
C MET A 64 -0.69 -8.71 2.35
N ALA A 65 -1.25 -9.10 3.49
CA ALA A 65 -2.20 -10.22 3.56
C ALA A 65 -3.50 -9.91 2.79
N ALA A 66 -4.06 -8.70 2.95
CA ALA A 66 -5.26 -8.28 2.21
C ALA A 66 -5.01 -8.20 0.70
N LEU A 67 -3.90 -7.58 0.28
CA LEU A 67 -3.48 -7.52 -1.12
C LEU A 67 -3.23 -8.91 -1.72
N THR A 68 -2.64 -9.83 -0.94
CA THR A 68 -2.45 -11.22 -1.37
C THR A 68 -3.78 -11.91 -1.60
N ALA A 69 -4.76 -11.72 -0.72
CA ALA A 69 -6.10 -12.30 -0.89
C ALA A 69 -6.82 -11.74 -2.13
N LEU A 70 -6.74 -10.42 -2.33
CA LEU A 70 -7.28 -9.76 -3.51
C LEU A 70 -6.63 -10.31 -4.80
N LYS A 71 -5.30 -10.34 -4.85
CA LYS A 71 -4.54 -10.89 -5.98
C LYS A 71 -4.88 -12.36 -6.24
N ALA A 72 -4.86 -13.21 -5.21
CA ALA A 72 -5.15 -14.62 -5.35
C ALA A 72 -6.57 -14.84 -5.89
N ARG A 73 -7.55 -14.04 -5.47
CA ARG A 73 -8.91 -14.14 -6.01
C ARG A 73 -8.98 -13.76 -7.49
N ALA A 74 -8.25 -12.73 -7.89
CA ALA A 74 -8.15 -12.33 -9.29
C ALA A 74 -7.48 -13.41 -10.15
N ASP A 75 -6.34 -13.94 -9.70
CA ASP A 75 -5.60 -15.02 -10.40
C ASP A 75 -6.42 -16.31 -10.54
N THR A 76 -7.38 -16.55 -9.64
CA THR A 76 -8.22 -17.76 -9.61
C THR A 76 -9.59 -17.59 -10.28
N GLY A 77 -9.84 -16.46 -10.95
CA GLY A 77 -10.94 -16.35 -11.91
C GLY A 77 -12.07 -15.39 -11.54
N MET A 78 -11.84 -14.42 -10.66
CA MET A 78 -12.73 -13.26 -10.54
C MET A 78 -11.90 -11.99 -10.78
N ALA A 79 -11.89 -11.49 -12.02
CA ALA A 79 -11.13 -10.29 -12.37
C ALA A 79 -11.59 -9.06 -11.55
N TYR A 80 -10.75 -8.02 -11.49
CA TYR A 80 -11.01 -6.87 -10.62
C TYR A 80 -12.30 -6.11 -10.99
N ASP A 81 -12.61 -5.99 -12.28
CA ASP A 81 -13.84 -5.42 -12.81
C ASP A 81 -15.10 -6.19 -12.34
N GLN A 82 -15.01 -7.51 -12.26
CA GLN A 82 -16.06 -8.36 -11.70
C GLN A 82 -16.18 -8.16 -10.18
N MET A 83 -15.07 -7.93 -9.48
CA MET A 83 -15.09 -7.66 -8.04
C MET A 83 -15.82 -6.35 -7.70
N ILE A 84 -15.66 -5.31 -8.53
CA ILE A 84 -16.36 -4.02 -8.35
C ILE A 84 -17.81 -4.03 -8.88
N ALA A 85 -18.23 -5.10 -9.56
CA ALA A 85 -19.57 -5.18 -10.13
C ALA A 85 -20.65 -5.00 -9.06
N PRO A 86 -21.70 -4.19 -9.31
CA PRO A 86 -22.78 -4.00 -8.35
C PRO A 86 -23.39 -5.33 -7.90
N GLY A 87 -23.50 -5.51 -6.58
CA GLY A 87 -24.06 -6.74 -5.99
C GLY A 87 -23.07 -7.89 -5.78
N ASN A 88 -21.81 -7.76 -6.23
CA ASN A 88 -20.77 -8.73 -5.89
C ASN A 88 -20.25 -8.49 -4.46
N ALA A 89 -20.94 -9.06 -3.46
CA ALA A 89 -20.58 -8.89 -2.06
C ALA A 89 -19.20 -9.49 -1.71
N GLU A 90 -18.81 -10.59 -2.37
CA GLU A 90 -17.51 -11.24 -2.15
C GLU A 90 -16.37 -10.35 -2.65
N GLY A 91 -16.46 -9.88 -3.89
CA GLY A 91 -15.47 -8.97 -4.49
C GLY A 91 -15.39 -7.64 -3.75
N GLY A 92 -16.55 -7.06 -3.43
CA GLY A 92 -16.63 -5.84 -2.63
C GLY A 92 -15.95 -5.97 -1.27
N ALA A 93 -16.10 -7.11 -0.59
CA ALA A 93 -15.45 -7.36 0.70
C ALA A 93 -13.93 -7.44 0.59
N LEU A 94 -13.39 -8.08 -0.45
CA LEU A 94 -11.93 -8.15 -0.70
C LEU A 94 -11.32 -6.77 -0.96
N ILE A 95 -12.01 -5.96 -1.77
CA ILE A 95 -11.59 -4.59 -2.08
C ILE A 95 -11.63 -3.73 -0.81
N MET A 96 -12.75 -3.75 -0.08
CA MET A 96 -12.88 -2.93 1.14
C MET A 96 -11.90 -3.36 2.23
N GLY A 97 -11.65 -4.66 2.41
CA GLY A 97 -10.63 -5.14 3.34
C GLY A 97 -9.22 -4.66 2.98
N THR A 98 -8.92 -4.54 1.68
CA THR A 98 -7.65 -3.96 1.21
C THR A 98 -7.58 -2.45 1.48
N VAL A 99 -8.67 -1.72 1.18
CA VAL A 99 -8.78 -0.27 1.44
C VAL A 99 -8.62 0.03 2.94
N ASP A 100 -9.31 -0.70 3.81
CA ASP A 100 -9.27 -0.48 5.25
C ASP A 100 -7.87 -0.72 5.82
N ALA A 101 -7.16 -1.74 5.32
CA ALA A 101 -5.78 -2.01 5.70
C ALA A 101 -4.83 -0.87 5.26
N LEU A 102 -4.97 -0.38 4.03
CA LEU A 102 -4.19 0.75 3.51
C LEU A 102 -4.47 2.05 4.28
N VAL A 103 -5.73 2.34 4.61
CA VAL A 103 -6.12 3.51 5.42
C VAL A 103 -5.50 3.42 6.82
N THR A 104 -5.57 2.24 7.45
CA THR A 104 -4.97 2.00 8.77
C THR A 104 -3.46 2.21 8.72
N GLN A 105 -2.77 1.56 7.77
CA GLN A 105 -1.33 1.71 7.56
C GLN A 105 -0.93 3.18 7.33
N THR A 106 -1.74 3.95 6.59
CA THR A 106 -1.47 5.37 6.30
C THR A 106 -1.44 6.20 7.57
N ALA A 107 -2.35 5.94 8.52
CA ALA A 107 -2.35 6.62 9.81
C ALA A 107 -1.07 6.34 10.62
N SER A 108 -0.55 5.11 10.60
CA SER A 108 0.72 4.78 11.26
C SER A 108 1.94 5.35 10.54
N ILE A 109 1.92 5.47 9.21
CA ILE A 109 2.96 6.20 8.46
C ILE A 109 3.00 7.65 8.91
N GLN A 110 1.85 8.32 9.05
CA GLN A 110 1.78 9.69 9.56
C GLN A 110 2.29 9.81 11.00
N ARG A 111 2.02 8.81 11.85
CA ARG A 111 2.58 8.77 13.21
C ARG A 111 4.10 8.57 13.20
N ALA A 112 4.62 7.71 12.33
CA ALA A 112 6.07 7.52 12.15
C ALA A 112 6.74 8.81 11.69
N MET A 113 6.13 9.53 10.76
CA MET A 113 6.59 10.86 10.36
C MET A 113 6.61 11.86 11.53
N GLY A 114 5.55 11.87 12.34
CA GLY A 114 5.48 12.70 13.55
C GLY A 114 6.61 12.40 14.53
N ALA A 115 6.88 11.11 14.80
CA ALA A 115 7.99 10.67 15.66
C ALA A 115 9.36 11.11 15.12
N LEU A 116 9.53 11.19 13.79
CA LEU A 116 10.74 11.65 13.14
C LEU A 116 10.80 13.19 12.97
N GLY A 117 9.81 13.94 13.45
CA GLY A 117 9.76 15.40 13.31
C GLY A 117 9.47 15.89 11.89
N LEU A 118 8.90 15.04 11.03
CA LEU A 118 8.63 15.33 9.62
C LEU A 118 7.22 15.89 9.36
N ALA A 119 6.44 16.17 10.41
CA ALA A 119 5.05 16.63 10.29
C ALA A 119 4.89 17.98 9.54
N ALA A 120 5.96 18.77 9.42
CA ALA A 120 5.97 20.04 8.68
C ALA A 120 6.56 19.91 7.25
N ALA A 121 6.92 18.70 6.81
CA ALA A 121 7.37 18.49 5.44
C ALA A 121 6.20 18.77 4.49
N GLY A 122 6.33 19.80 3.65
CA GLY A 122 5.40 20.03 2.55
C GLY A 122 5.49 18.84 1.61
N PHE A 123 4.41 18.07 1.53
CA PHE A 123 4.26 17.10 0.46
C PHE A 123 3.90 17.86 -0.81
N GLU A 124 4.68 17.66 -1.86
CA GLU A 124 4.26 18.02 -3.21
C GLU A 124 3.09 17.09 -3.53
N GLY A 125 1.87 17.63 -3.50
CA GLY A 125 0.71 16.90 -3.97
C GLY A 125 0.65 16.96 -5.50
N SER A 126 -0.48 16.56 -6.06
CA SER A 126 -0.65 16.56 -7.52
C SER A 126 -1.45 17.79 -7.91
N ASP A 127 -1.02 18.52 -8.94
CA ASP A 127 -1.82 19.59 -9.53
C ASP A 127 -3.25 19.12 -9.86
N SER A 128 -3.42 17.85 -10.25
CA SER A 128 -4.75 17.28 -10.53
C SER A 128 -5.62 17.01 -9.30
N LEU A 129 -5.01 16.86 -8.12
CA LEU A 129 -5.69 16.60 -6.84
C LEU A 129 -5.83 17.87 -5.99
N ASP A 130 -4.81 18.74 -6.01
CA ASP A 130 -4.74 19.98 -5.25
C ASP A 130 -5.33 21.17 -6.01
N ASN A 131 -5.36 21.08 -7.34
CA ASN A 131 -5.94 22.06 -8.25
C ASN A 131 -6.76 21.39 -9.37
N PRO A 132 -7.88 20.71 -9.04
CA PRO A 132 -8.70 19.98 -10.02
C PRO A 132 -9.21 20.88 -11.17
N THR A 133 -9.23 22.20 -10.98
CA THR A 133 -9.57 23.18 -12.03
C THR A 133 -8.48 23.37 -13.08
N ALA A 134 -7.21 23.02 -12.80
CA ALA A 134 -6.11 23.12 -13.75
C ALA A 134 -6.09 21.98 -14.78
N VAL A 135 -6.79 20.86 -14.53
CA VAL A 135 -6.83 19.69 -15.43
C VAL A 135 -7.61 19.97 -16.72
N PHE A 136 -8.47 20.99 -16.73
CA PHE A 136 -9.36 21.33 -17.84
C PHE A 136 -8.94 22.60 -18.60
N GLN A 137 -7.70 23.07 -18.42
CA GLN A 137 -7.08 24.13 -19.23
C GLN A 137 -6.04 23.54 -20.18
#